data_AF-A0A7S1ZDE8-F1
#
_entry.id   AF-A0A7S1ZDE8-F1
#
_cell.length_a   1.000
_cell.length_b   1.000
_cell.length_c   1.000
_cell.angle_alpha   90.00
_cell.angle_beta   90.00
_cell.angle_gamma   90.00
#
_symmetry.space_group_name_H-M   'P 1'
#
loop_
_entity.id
_entity.type
_entity.pdbx_description
1 polymer ?
#
loop_
_entity_poly.entity_id
_entity_poly.type
_entity_poly.pdbx_seq_one_letter_code
_entity_poly.pdbx_strand_id
1 'polypeptide(L)'
;LELIRKGLFKEFFEEMVSGGMLPFMKPDEYGRSLMECSSFIASSAFEDPTVQGRGFAARLSGATAEFLSMWSLMFIGPKPFIVDKDTNKVYMQLRPALPLWLFEANKSTPGEEPLNVGFKLFSSITVTYHNSARRDIFGIA
;
A
#
# COMPACT_ATOMS: atom_id res chain seq x y z
N LEU A 1 -4.33 3.17 7.79
CA LEU A 1 -5.53 2.92 6.95
C LEU A 1 -6.47 4.15 6.83
N GLU A 2 -6.87 4.75 7.96
CA GLU A 2 -7.93 5.78 7.96
C GLU A 2 -7.59 7.06 7.16
N LEU A 3 -6.31 7.42 7.06
CA LEU A 3 -5.88 8.56 6.23
C LEU A 3 -6.32 8.40 4.76
N ILE A 4 -6.14 7.22 4.17
CA ILE A 4 -6.59 6.89 2.81
C ILE A 4 -8.12 7.03 2.71
N ARG A 5 -8.86 6.50 3.70
CA ARG A 5 -10.33 6.54 3.73
C ARG A 5 -10.86 7.97 3.85
N LYS A 6 -10.08 8.89 4.41
CA LYS A 6 -10.40 10.32 4.55
C LYS A 6 -9.82 11.19 3.43
N GLY A 7 -9.13 10.60 2.45
CA GLY A 7 -8.52 11.35 1.34
C GLY A 7 -7.24 12.10 1.70
N LEU A 8 -6.66 11.84 2.88
CA LEU A 8 -5.38 12.40 3.33
C LEU A 8 -4.22 11.58 2.74
N PHE A 9 -4.17 11.55 1.41
CA PHE A 9 -3.23 10.71 0.67
C PHE A 9 -1.79 11.16 0.84
N LYS A 10 -1.55 12.48 0.83
CA LYS A 10 -0.21 13.04 0.96
C LYS A 10 0.41 12.63 2.31
N GLU A 11 -0.31 12.87 3.40
CA GLU A 11 0.09 12.52 4.75
C GLU A 11 0.30 11.01 4.89
N PHE A 12 -0.59 10.21 4.30
CA PHE A 12 -0.45 8.76 4.30
C PHE A 12 0.83 8.29 3.61
N PHE A 13 1.15 8.81 2.42
CA PHE A 13 2.32 8.40 1.67
C PHE A 13 3.62 8.96 2.25
N GLU A 14 3.59 10.18 2.81
CA GLU A 14 4.72 10.75 3.55
C GLU A 14 5.07 9.89 4.77
N GLU A 15 4.09 9.51 5.59
CA GLU A 15 4.29 8.64 6.75
C GLU A 15 4.79 7.25 6.34
N MET A 16 4.27 6.71 5.23
CA MET A 16 4.72 5.42 4.72
C MET A 16 6.21 5.44 4.40
N VAL A 17 6.69 6.45 3.66
CA VAL A 17 8.09 6.53 3.22
C VAL A 17 9.04 7.05 4.30
N SER A 18 8.54 7.72 5.34
CA SER A 18 9.35 8.16 6.48
C SER A 18 9.68 7.04 7.48
N GLY A 19 9.26 5.80 7.20
CA GLY A 19 9.51 4.65 8.06
C GLY A 19 8.29 4.12 8.80
N GLY A 20 7.08 4.66 8.53
CA GLY A 20 5.82 4.13 9.07
C GLY A 20 5.47 2.73 8.55
N MET A 21 6.17 2.24 7.52
CA MET A 21 6.07 0.87 7.02
C MET A 21 7.45 0.23 6.90
N LEU A 22 7.55 -1.06 7.27
CA LEU A 22 8.82 -1.79 7.36
C LEU A 22 9.76 -1.63 6.15
N PRO A 23 9.30 -1.69 4.88
CA PRO A 23 10.20 -1.54 3.74
C PRO A 23 10.89 -0.18 3.62
N PHE A 24 10.38 0.84 4.31
CA PHE A 24 10.94 2.20 4.31
C PHE A 24 11.65 2.55 5.62
N MET A 25 11.68 1.64 6.61
CA MET A 25 12.38 1.82 7.87
C MET A 25 13.87 1.50 7.69
N LYS A 26 14.77 2.20 8.41
CA LYS A 26 16.18 1.82 8.42
C LYS A 26 16.37 0.53 9.21
N PRO A 27 17.14 -0.46 8.71
CA PRO A 27 17.40 -1.71 9.44
C PRO A 27 17.96 -1.49 10.85
N ASP A 28 18.83 -0.49 11.02
CA ASP A 28 19.42 -0.13 12.32
C ASP A 28 18.38 0.39 13.32
N GLU A 29 17.33 1.08 12.84
CA GLU A 29 16.22 1.54 13.68
C GLU A 29 15.27 0.39 14.04
N TYR A 30 15.05 -0.54 13.11
CA TYR A 30 14.23 -1.73 13.37
C TYR A 30 14.95 -2.74 14.29
N GLY A 31 16.28 -2.72 14.32
CA GLY A 31 17.13 -3.57 15.14
C GLY A 31 17.18 -5.04 14.68
N ARG A 32 16.67 -5.34 13.48
CA ARG A 32 16.67 -6.67 12.86
C ARG A 32 16.44 -6.57 11.34
N SER A 33 16.41 -7.72 10.67
CA SER A 33 16.12 -7.78 9.24
C SER A 33 14.71 -7.23 8.93
N LEU A 34 14.57 -6.37 7.92
CA LEU A 34 13.25 -5.91 7.45
C LEU A 34 12.40 -7.04 6.85
N MET A 35 13.02 -8.19 6.55
CA MET A 35 12.33 -9.41 6.13
C MET A 35 11.75 -10.20 7.32
N GLU A 36 12.13 -9.83 8.55
CA GLU A 36 11.62 -10.45 9.78
C GLU A 36 10.40 -9.68 10.30
N CYS A 37 9.22 -10.17 9.93
CA CYS A 37 7.96 -9.61 10.41
C CYS A 37 7.72 -9.96 11.88
N SER A 38 7.25 -8.98 12.65
CA SER A 38 6.79 -9.17 14.04
C SER A 38 5.39 -8.56 14.18
N SER A 39 4.53 -9.18 14.99
CA SER A 39 3.23 -8.59 15.35
C SER A 39 3.39 -7.43 16.32
N PHE A 40 4.36 -7.53 17.23
CA PHE A 40 4.78 -6.45 18.11
C PHE A 40 6.23 -6.66 18.55
N ILE A 41 6.82 -5.61 19.09
CA ILE A 41 8.14 -5.60 19.71
C ILE A 41 7.94 -5.40 21.21
N ALA A 42 8.55 -6.26 22.03
CA ALA A 42 8.52 -6.06 23.47
C ALA A 42 9.25 -4.77 23.85
N SER A 43 8.56 -3.89 24.56
CA SER A 43 9.08 -2.60 25.01
C SER A 43 10.23 -2.77 26.00
N SER A 44 11.10 -1.77 26.08
CA SER A 44 12.09 -1.64 27.16
C SER A 44 11.47 -1.52 28.56
N ALA A 45 10.17 -1.22 28.64
CA ALA A 45 9.41 -1.22 29.89
C ALA A 45 9.02 -2.62 30.39
N PHE A 46 9.27 -3.69 29.62
CA PHE A 46 8.92 -5.05 30.02
C PHE A 46 9.86 -5.56 31.13
N GLU A 47 9.30 -6.23 32.15
CA GLU A 47 10.02 -6.59 33.38
C GLU A 47 11.22 -7.52 33.16
N ASP A 48 11.09 -8.47 32.23
CA ASP A 48 12.16 -9.41 31.87
C ASP A 48 13.11 -8.77 30.83
N PRO A 49 14.39 -8.50 31.18
CA PRO A 49 15.35 -7.89 30.25
C PRO A 49 15.68 -8.77 29.04
N THR A 50 15.50 -10.09 29.15
CA THR A 50 15.86 -11.03 28.08
C THR A 50 14.91 -10.99 26.89
N VAL A 51 13.73 -10.39 27.07
CA VAL A 51 12.72 -10.24 26.00
C VAL A 51 12.62 -8.82 25.47
N GLN A 52 13.22 -7.83 26.12
CA GLN A 52 13.19 -6.44 25.67
C GLN A 52 13.76 -6.32 24.26
N GLY A 53 13.04 -5.64 23.36
CA GLY A 53 13.43 -5.51 21.95
C GLY A 53 13.22 -6.77 21.11
N ARG A 54 12.68 -7.85 21.66
CA ARG A 54 12.37 -9.08 20.90
C ARG A 54 11.07 -8.93 20.11
N GLY A 55 11.09 -9.41 18.87
CA GLY A 55 9.90 -9.53 18.02
C GLY A 55 9.08 -10.76 18.37
N PHE A 56 7.76 -10.60 18.44
CA PHE A 56 6.83 -11.71 18.67
C PHE A 56 5.84 -11.82 17.52
N ALA A 57 5.65 -13.04 17.01
CA ALA A 57 4.61 -13.35 16.05
C ALA A 57 3.38 -13.91 16.78
N ALA A 58 2.35 -13.08 16.94
CA ALA A 58 1.02 -13.62 17.23
C ALA A 58 0.54 -14.34 15.97
N ARG A 59 -0.05 -15.55 16.13
CA ARG A 59 -0.42 -16.47 15.04
C ARG A 59 -0.91 -15.80 13.74
N LEU A 60 -1.73 -14.77 13.86
CA LEU A 60 -2.20 -13.94 12.76
C LEU A 60 -1.70 -12.50 12.99
N SER A 61 -0.81 -12.00 12.13
CA SER A 61 -0.39 -10.61 12.19
C SER A 61 -1.49 -9.72 11.60
N GLY A 62 -2.13 -8.90 12.45
CA GLY A 62 -3.11 -7.90 12.00
C GLY A 62 -2.54 -6.95 10.93
N ALA A 63 -1.23 -6.68 10.98
CA ALA A 63 -0.55 -5.84 10.00
C ALA A 63 -0.62 -6.40 8.58
N THR A 64 -0.64 -7.73 8.39
CA THR A 64 -0.77 -8.34 7.05
C THR A 64 -2.16 -8.09 6.46
N ALA A 65 -3.21 -8.30 7.26
CA ALA A 65 -4.59 -8.04 6.83
C ALA A 65 -4.85 -6.54 6.60
N GLU A 66 -4.28 -5.70 7.46
CA GLU A 66 -4.35 -4.24 7.29
C GLU A 66 -3.62 -3.79 6.02
N PHE A 67 -2.43 -4.31 5.75
CA PHE A 67 -1.69 -3.98 4.53
C PHE A 67 -2.47 -4.35 3.26
N LEU A 68 -3.10 -5.53 3.21
CA LEU A 68 -3.97 -5.91 2.09
C LEU A 68 -5.15 -4.94 1.92
N SER A 69 -5.70 -4.43 3.02
CA SER A 69 -6.77 -3.43 2.99
C SER A 69 -6.28 -2.08 2.46
N MET A 70 -5.09 -1.63 2.89
CA MET A 70 -4.45 -0.42 2.35
C MET A 70 -4.17 -0.57 0.86
N TRP A 71 -3.55 -1.68 0.46
CA TRP A 71 -3.23 -2.00 -0.92
C TRP A 71 -4.50 -2.02 -1.81
N SER A 72 -5.59 -2.62 -1.33
CA SER A 72 -6.86 -2.66 -2.06
C SER A 72 -7.43 -1.25 -2.25
N LEU A 73 -7.40 -0.41 -1.22
CA LEU A 73 -7.84 0.98 -1.35
C LEU A 73 -6.95 1.79 -2.30
N MET A 74 -5.64 1.57 -2.27
CA MET A 74 -4.67 2.27 -3.12
C MET A 74 -4.81 1.88 -4.60
N PHE A 75 -4.91 0.59 -4.91
CA PHE A 75 -4.89 0.11 -6.30
C PHE A 75 -6.29 -0.02 -6.91
N ILE A 76 -7.31 -0.38 -6.12
CA ILE A 76 -8.66 -0.67 -6.63
C ILE A 76 -9.64 0.46 -6.29
N GLY A 77 -9.50 1.04 -5.10
CA GLY A 77 -10.45 2.00 -4.54
C GLY A 77 -11.53 1.34 -3.68
N PRO A 78 -12.35 2.13 -2.97
CA PRO A 78 -13.26 1.62 -1.93
C PRO A 78 -14.51 0.91 -2.47
N LYS A 79 -14.96 1.25 -3.68
CA LYS A 79 -16.21 0.73 -4.28
C LYS A 79 -16.01 0.47 -5.78
N PRO A 80 -15.34 -0.64 -6.14
CA PRO A 80 -15.06 -0.94 -7.53
C PRO A 80 -16.31 -1.29 -8.34
N PHE A 81 -17.40 -1.71 -7.69
CA PHE A 81 -18.66 -2.06 -8.34
C PHE A 81 -19.74 -1.04 -8.00
N ILE A 82 -20.40 -0.52 -9.03
CA ILE A 82 -21.41 0.53 -8.95
C ILE A 82 -22.65 0.04 -9.68
N VAL A 83 -23.81 0.16 -9.04
CA VAL A 83 -25.10 -0.09 -9.70
C VAL A 83 -25.64 1.25 -10.17
N ASP A 84 -25.85 1.38 -11.46
CA ASP A 84 -26.54 2.52 -12.05
C ASP A 84 -28.04 2.39 -11.75
N LYS A 85 -28.58 3.37 -11.03
CA LYS A 85 -29.95 3.31 -10.52
C LYS A 85 -31.01 3.45 -11.61
N ASP A 86 -30.67 4.11 -12.71
CA ASP A 86 -31.62 4.42 -13.78
C ASP A 86 -31.72 3.28 -14.79
N THR A 87 -30.60 2.63 -15.06
CA THR A 87 -30.48 1.52 -16.02
C THR A 87 -30.49 0.14 -15.37
N ASN A 88 -30.34 0.07 -14.04
CA ASN A 88 -30.20 -1.15 -13.25
C ASN A 88 -29.02 -2.05 -13.69
N LYS A 89 -27.98 -1.45 -14.28
CA LYS A 89 -26.77 -2.15 -14.74
C LYS A 89 -25.65 -2.04 -13.72
N VAL A 90 -24.79 -3.07 -13.67
CA VAL A 90 -23.58 -3.08 -12.85
C VAL A 90 -22.39 -2.63 -13.69
N TYR A 91 -21.65 -1.65 -13.18
CA TYR A 91 -20.41 -1.15 -13.76
C TYR A 91 -19.25 -1.43 -12.81
N MET A 92 -18.08 -1.69 -13.38
CA MET A 92 -16.84 -1.77 -12.62
C MET A 92 -15.96 -0.57 -12.96
N GLN A 93 -15.50 0.14 -11.94
CA GLN A 93 -14.57 1.25 -12.06
C GLN A 93 -13.48 1.15 -11.00
N LEU A 94 -12.23 1.11 -11.43
CA LEU A 94 -11.09 1.22 -10.52
C LEU A 94 -10.77 2.70 -10.27
N ARG A 95 -10.53 3.08 -9.01
CA ARG A 95 -10.18 4.44 -8.61
C ARG A 95 -8.87 4.41 -7.81
N PRO A 96 -7.70 4.34 -8.49
CA PRO A 96 -6.43 4.24 -7.79
C PRO A 96 -6.05 5.54 -7.09
N ALA A 97 -5.42 5.41 -5.92
CA ALA A 97 -4.75 6.47 -5.19
C ALA A 97 -3.26 6.08 -5.03
N LEU A 98 -2.43 6.51 -5.98
CA LEU A 98 -1.03 6.09 -6.11
C LEU A 98 -0.12 7.30 -6.32
N PRO A 99 0.94 7.48 -5.50
CA PRO A 99 1.94 8.49 -5.72
C PRO A 99 2.82 8.14 -6.92
N LEU A 100 3.44 9.15 -7.53
CA LEU A 100 4.27 9.03 -8.72
C LEU A 100 5.42 8.02 -8.54
N TRP A 101 6.00 7.95 -7.34
CA TRP A 101 7.16 7.09 -7.07
C TRP A 101 6.83 5.58 -7.12
N LEU A 102 5.55 5.18 -7.14
CA LEU A 102 5.16 3.78 -7.35
C LEU A 102 5.17 3.35 -8.82
N PHE A 103 5.32 4.30 -9.76
CA PHE A 103 5.33 3.99 -11.18
C PHE A 103 6.77 3.84 -11.69
N GLU A 104 7.02 2.77 -12.45
CA GLU A 104 8.32 2.51 -13.07
C GLU A 104 8.30 2.88 -14.56
N ALA A 105 9.45 3.30 -15.09
CA ALA A 105 9.62 3.43 -16.53
C ALA A 105 9.59 2.05 -17.19
N ASN A 106 8.97 1.94 -18.37
CA ASN A 106 8.97 0.69 -19.11
C ASN A 106 10.41 0.33 -19.52
N LYS A 107 10.91 -0.81 -19.02
CA LYS A 107 12.28 -1.28 -19.26
C LYS A 107 12.54 -1.69 -20.72
N SER A 108 11.49 -1.87 -21.52
CA SER A 108 11.60 -2.36 -22.90
C SER A 108 11.86 -1.26 -23.95
N THR A 109 11.59 0.01 -23.66
CA THR A 109 11.76 1.12 -24.61
C THR A 109 12.12 2.42 -23.87
N PRO A 110 13.41 2.82 -23.84
CA PRO A 110 13.84 4.05 -23.17
C PRO A 110 13.45 5.29 -23.98
N GLY A 111 12.77 6.27 -23.35
CA GLY A 111 12.73 7.65 -23.87
C GLY A 111 11.41 8.41 -23.67
N GLU A 112 10.26 7.82 -24.02
CA GLU A 112 9.01 8.59 -24.14
C GLU A 112 7.76 7.89 -23.58
N GLU A 113 7.87 6.65 -23.11
CA GLU A 113 6.72 5.87 -22.63
C GLU A 113 6.17 6.37 -21.26
N PRO A 114 4.87 6.19 -21.01
CA PRO A 114 4.25 6.49 -19.72
C PRO A 114 4.86 5.62 -18.61
N LEU A 115 4.93 6.18 -17.38
CA LEU A 115 5.32 5.43 -16.21
C LEU A 115 4.18 4.47 -15.85
N ASN A 116 4.52 3.23 -15.51
CA ASN A 116 3.53 2.17 -15.34
C ASN A 116 3.63 1.50 -13.97
N VAL A 117 2.50 1.06 -13.46
CA VAL A 117 2.42 0.15 -12.31
C VAL A 117 1.32 -0.86 -12.57
N GLY A 118 1.57 -2.12 -12.22
CA GLY A 118 0.68 -3.22 -12.56
C GLY A 118 0.43 -4.16 -11.39
N PHE A 119 -0.74 -4.82 -11.42
CA PHE A 119 -1.11 -5.83 -10.45
C PHE A 119 -2.05 -6.89 -11.05
N LYS A 120 -2.27 -7.97 -10.28
CA LYS A 120 -3.25 -9.01 -10.62
C LYS A 120 -4.58 -8.77 -9.92
N LEU A 121 -5.60 -8.46 -10.70
CA LEU A 121 -6.99 -8.39 -10.24
C LEU A 121 -7.65 -9.77 -10.40
N PHE A 122 -8.36 -10.22 -9.36
CA PHE A 122 -9.00 -11.55 -9.32
C PHE A 122 -8.05 -12.71 -9.67
N SER A 123 -6.78 -12.56 -9.31
CA SER A 123 -5.69 -13.51 -9.56
C SER A 123 -5.33 -13.77 -11.02
N SER A 124 -6.14 -13.36 -11.99
CA SER A 124 -5.96 -13.70 -13.41
C SER A 124 -5.75 -12.48 -14.31
N ILE A 125 -6.46 -11.38 -14.04
CA ILE A 125 -6.48 -10.18 -14.88
C ILE A 125 -5.27 -9.31 -14.57
N THR A 126 -4.39 -9.08 -15.55
CA THR A 126 -3.33 -8.07 -15.41
C THR A 126 -3.93 -6.69 -15.62
N VAL A 127 -3.89 -5.86 -14.59
CA VAL A 127 -4.25 -4.44 -14.67
C VAL A 127 -2.96 -3.63 -14.69
N THR A 128 -2.82 -2.73 -15.66
CA THR A 128 -1.69 -1.81 -15.76
C THR A 128 -2.22 -0.39 -15.81
N TYR A 129 -1.79 0.46 -14.89
CA TYR A 129 -2.02 1.90 -14.95
C TYR A 129 -0.90 2.57 -15.72
N HIS A 130 -1.27 3.39 -16.71
CA HIS A 130 -0.35 4.19 -17.50
C HIS A 130 -0.44 5.65 -17.06
N ASN A 131 0.66 6.19 -16.51
CA ASN A 131 0.75 7.55 -16.00
C ASN A 131 1.54 8.44 -16.96
N SER A 132 0.89 8.85 -18.06
CA SER A 132 1.48 9.79 -19.02
C SER A 132 1.67 11.19 -18.43
N ALA A 133 0.89 11.56 -17.42
CA ALA A 133 0.94 12.87 -16.80
C ALA A 133 2.11 13.05 -15.81
N ARG A 134 2.79 11.95 -15.42
CA ARG A 134 3.96 11.95 -14.52
C ARG A 134 3.73 12.76 -13.23
N ARG A 135 2.57 12.58 -12.63
CA ARG A 135 2.16 13.19 -11.36
C ARG A 135 1.45 12.17 -10.48
N ASP A 136 1.27 12.50 -9.21
CA ASP A 136 0.47 11.68 -8.31
C ASP A 136 -0.96 11.49 -8.85
N ILE A 137 -1.49 10.28 -8.70
CA ILE A 137 -2.85 9.92 -9.09
C ILE A 137 -3.64 9.64 -7.82
N PHE A 138 -4.27 10.67 -7.25
CA PHE A 138 -5.20 10.48 -6.14
C PHE A 138 -6.63 10.48 -6.68
N GLY A 139 -7.09 9.29 -7.09
CA GLY A 139 -8.47 9.08 -7.47
C GLY A 139 -9.38 9.57 -6.35
N ILE A 140 -10.18 10.59 -6.65
CA ILE A 140 -11.13 11.17 -5.70
C ILE A 140 -12.07 10.02 -5.29
N ALA A 141 -11.96 9.63 -4.01
CA ALA A 141 -12.69 8.51 -3.42
C ALA A 141 -14.20 8.57 -3.74
#